data_AF-A0A166DPL4-F1
#
_entry.id   AF-A0A166DPL4-F1
#
_cell.length_a   1.000
_cell.length_b   1.000
_cell.length_c   1.000
_cell.angle_alpha   90.00
_cell.angle_beta   90.00
_cell.angle_gamma   90.00
#
_symmetry.space_group_name_H-M   'P 1'
#
loop_
_entity.id
_entity.type
_entity.pdbx_description
1 polymer ?
#
loop_
_entity_poly.entity_id
_entity_poly.type
_entity_poly.pdbx_seq_one_letter_code
_entity_poly.pdbx_strand_id
1 'polypeptide(L)'
;MQLRLGKNSRLGVGSHDEKVLVLAATNTPYALDQAIRRRFDKRIYIPLPDLKARQHMFKVHLGDTPHNLTERDFEQLARKTEGFSGSDIAVCVNEVLFEPVRKTQDAQFFIKDSDTWIPCGPRQPGAIQTNMQELAAQGLASKILPPPISRTDFDKVLAKQKPTVSKGDLEVHERFTKEFGEEG
;
A
#
# COMPACT_ATOMS: atom_id res chain seq x y z
N MET A 1 -7.75 -12.49 5.90
CA MET A 1 -7.25 -12.31 7.27
C MET A 1 -8.43 -12.29 8.25
N GLN A 2 -8.61 -13.30 9.09
CA GLN A 2 -9.58 -13.25 10.20
C GLN A 2 -8.85 -12.89 11.50
N LEU A 3 -9.24 -11.83 12.20
CA LEU A 3 -8.79 -11.59 13.58
C LEU A 3 -9.72 -12.35 14.54
N ARG A 4 -9.15 -13.15 15.45
CA ARG A 4 -9.92 -13.88 16.46
C ARG A 4 -9.51 -13.44 17.85
N LEU A 5 -10.50 -13.09 18.68
CA LEU A 5 -10.32 -12.75 20.09
C LEU A 5 -10.66 -13.99 20.93
N GLY A 6 -9.66 -14.61 21.56
CA GLY A 6 -9.86 -15.64 22.58
C GLY A 6 -9.96 -15.00 23.97
N LYS A 7 -11.04 -15.25 24.70
CA LYS A 7 -11.10 -15.03 26.16
C LYS A 7 -10.69 -16.33 26.85
N ASN A 8 -9.82 -16.23 27.84
CA ASN A 8 -9.12 -17.36 28.43
C ASN A 8 -10.05 -18.43 29.00
N SER A 9 -9.74 -19.70 28.69
CA SER A 9 -10.30 -20.88 29.32
C SER A 9 -9.75 -21.06 30.73
N ARG A 10 -10.62 -21.42 31.69
CA ARG A 10 -10.23 -21.94 33.00
C ARG A 10 -9.41 -23.22 32.84
N LEU A 11 -8.09 -23.13 32.95
CA LEU A 11 -7.19 -24.26 33.16
C LEU A 11 -6.28 -23.94 34.36
N GLY A 12 -6.67 -24.47 35.52
CA GLY A 12 -5.84 -24.92 36.64
C GLY A 12 -4.64 -24.08 37.15
N VAL A 13 -4.84 -23.54 38.36
CA VAL A 13 -3.91 -23.35 39.50
C VAL A 13 -2.65 -22.49 39.28
N GLY A 14 -2.82 -21.19 39.50
CA GLY A 14 -1.78 -20.21 39.86
C GLY A 14 -2.47 -18.94 40.36
N SER A 15 -2.07 -18.39 41.50
CA SER A 15 -2.81 -17.35 42.25
C SER A 15 -2.73 -15.94 41.65
N HIS A 16 -2.96 -15.79 40.35
CA HIS A 16 -3.16 -14.49 39.70
C HIS A 16 -4.06 -14.67 38.47
N ASP A 17 -5.32 -14.22 38.59
CA ASP A 17 -6.29 -14.16 37.48
C ASP A 17 -5.93 -13.00 36.52
N GLU A 18 -4.84 -13.15 35.77
CA GLU A 18 -4.56 -12.26 34.65
C GLU A 18 -5.48 -12.59 33.47
N LYS A 19 -6.29 -11.61 33.06
CA LYS A 19 -7.11 -11.70 31.86
C LYS A 19 -6.22 -11.59 30.62
N VAL A 20 -5.83 -12.73 30.06
CA VAL A 20 -5.11 -12.80 28.78
C VAL A 20 -6.10 -12.73 27.63
N LEU A 21 -5.81 -11.88 26.63
CA LEU A 21 -6.50 -11.82 25.35
C LEU A 21 -5.62 -12.43 24.26
N VAL A 22 -6.13 -13.43 23.56
CA VAL A 22 -5.41 -14.10 22.47
C VAL A 22 -5.91 -13.58 21.13
N LEU A 23 -4.99 -13.10 20.28
CA LEU A 23 -5.26 -12.71 18.90
C LEU A 23 -4.61 -13.68 17.91
N ALA A 24 -5.39 -14.20 16.97
CA ALA A 24 -4.88 -15.04 15.89
C ALA A 24 -5.35 -14.53 14.52
N ALA A 25 -4.49 -14.64 13.51
CA ALA A 25 -4.75 -14.25 12.12
C ALA A 25 -4.55 -15.44 11.17
N THR A 26 -5.52 -15.69 10.28
CA THR A 26 -5.38 -16.71 9.21
C THR A 26 -6.01 -16.26 7.89
N ASN A 27 -5.44 -16.73 6.78
CA ASN A 27 -5.99 -16.62 5.43
C ASN A 27 -6.65 -17.93 4.95
N THR A 28 -6.62 -19.00 5.74
CA THR A 28 -7.21 -20.30 5.38
C THR A 28 -8.06 -20.86 6.54
N PRO A 29 -9.13 -20.16 6.95
CA PRO A 29 -9.89 -20.52 8.15
C PRO A 29 -10.63 -21.87 8.04
N TYR A 30 -10.88 -22.33 6.81
CA TYR A 30 -11.46 -23.64 6.50
C TYR A 30 -10.49 -24.81 6.71
N ALA A 31 -9.18 -24.56 6.77
CA ALA A 31 -8.17 -25.58 7.05
C ALA A 31 -7.99 -25.85 8.56
N LEU A 32 -8.57 -24.99 9.42
CA LEU A 32 -8.52 -25.19 10.86
C LEU A 32 -9.41 -26.36 11.28
N ASP A 33 -8.87 -27.25 12.10
CA ASP A 33 -9.63 -28.36 12.67
C ASP A 33 -10.81 -27.87 13.54
N GLN A 34 -11.73 -28.75 13.87
CA GLN A 34 -12.90 -28.37 14.67
C GLN A 34 -12.50 -28.01 16.12
N ALA A 35 -11.49 -28.67 16.67
CA ALA A 35 -11.06 -28.51 18.06
C ALA A 35 -10.49 -27.11 18.33
N ILE A 36 -9.62 -26.62 17.45
CA ILE A 36 -9.07 -25.26 17.51
C ILE A 36 -10.17 -24.24 17.19
N ARG A 37 -11.02 -24.49 16.18
CA ARG A 37 -12.10 -23.56 15.84
C ARG A 37 -13.01 -23.27 17.03
N ARG A 38 -13.35 -24.28 17.84
CA ARG A 38 -14.19 -24.14 19.05
C ARG A 38 -13.53 -23.41 20.21
N ARG A 39 -12.20 -23.26 20.22
CA ARG A 39 -11.47 -22.48 21.25
C ARG A 39 -11.42 -20.98 20.96
N PHE A 40 -11.80 -20.59 19.76
CA PHE A 40 -11.95 -19.19 19.38
C PHE A 40 -13.43 -18.87 19.24
N ASP A 41 -13.97 -18.28 20.32
CA ASP A 41 -15.36 -17.86 20.40
C ASP A 41 -15.63 -16.82 19.31
N LYS A 42 -14.94 -15.66 19.36
CA LYS A 42 -15.15 -14.56 18.41
C LYS A 42 -14.36 -14.74 17.11
N ARG A 43 -15.06 -14.62 15.97
CA ARG A 43 -14.48 -14.78 14.62
C ARG A 43 -14.88 -13.61 13.72
N ILE A 44 -13.94 -12.72 13.44
CA ILE A 44 -14.19 -11.53 12.63
C ILE A 44 -13.64 -11.74 11.22
N TYR A 45 -14.50 -11.65 10.22
CA TYR A 45 -14.08 -11.57 8.82
C TYR A 45 -13.65 -10.16 8.47
N ILE A 46 -12.44 -10.00 7.92
CA ILE A 46 -11.93 -8.73 7.43
C ILE A 46 -12.02 -8.78 5.89
N PRO A 47 -12.95 -8.03 5.28
CA PRO A 47 -13.09 -7.98 3.83
C PRO A 47 -11.96 -7.16 3.20
N LEU A 48 -11.91 -7.16 1.88
CA LEU A 48 -11.10 -6.21 1.12
C LEU A 48 -11.54 -4.76 1.40
N PRO A 49 -10.63 -3.78 1.32
CA PRO A 49 -10.95 -2.38 1.58
C PRO A 49 -11.96 -1.85 0.57
N ASP A 50 -12.93 -1.07 1.06
CA ASP A 50 -13.88 -0.34 0.22
C ASP A 50 -13.23 0.86 -0.50
N LEU A 51 -14.01 1.58 -1.30
CA LEU A 51 -13.50 2.72 -2.07
C LEU A 51 -12.84 3.79 -1.18
N LYS A 52 -13.46 4.16 -0.06
CA LYS A 52 -12.95 5.22 0.84
C LYS A 52 -11.71 4.74 1.58
N ALA A 53 -11.71 3.48 2.02
CA ALA A 53 -10.56 2.85 2.63
C ALA A 53 -9.38 2.84 1.66
N ARG A 54 -9.55 2.41 0.41
CA ARG A 54 -8.47 2.43 -0.60
C ARG A 54 -7.94 3.85 -0.86
N GLN A 55 -8.83 4.84 -0.99
CA GLN A 55 -8.41 6.24 -1.13
C GLN A 55 -7.55 6.70 0.05
N HIS A 56 -7.96 6.37 1.28
CA HIS A 56 -7.20 6.70 2.47
C HIS A 56 -5.85 5.96 2.52
N MET A 57 -5.82 4.68 2.14
CA MET A 57 -4.60 3.87 2.10
C MET A 57 -3.56 4.45 1.13
N PHE A 58 -3.96 4.93 -0.05
CA PHE A 58 -3.03 5.62 -0.96
C PHE A 58 -2.38 6.83 -0.31
N LYS A 59 -3.15 7.66 0.42
CA LYS A 59 -2.61 8.83 1.13
C LYS A 59 -1.66 8.43 2.24
N VAL A 60 -2.05 7.43 3.06
CA VAL A 60 -1.23 6.95 4.18
C VAL A 60 0.09 6.37 3.68
N HIS A 61 0.07 5.57 2.62
CA HIS A 61 1.28 4.97 2.07
C HIS A 61 2.17 5.99 1.33
N LEU A 62 1.59 7.02 0.74
CA LEU A 62 2.38 8.10 0.10
C LEU A 62 3.05 9.00 1.15
N GLY A 63 2.41 9.18 2.31
CA GLY A 63 2.95 9.94 3.44
C GLY A 63 3.24 11.39 3.07
N ASP A 64 4.39 11.88 3.52
CA ASP A 64 4.87 13.25 3.25
C ASP A 64 5.68 13.37 1.94
N THR A 65 5.66 12.33 1.09
CA THR A 65 6.43 12.34 -0.16
C THR A 65 5.91 13.44 -1.09
N PRO A 66 6.77 14.33 -1.64
CA PRO A 66 6.34 15.39 -2.52
C PRO A 66 5.55 14.86 -3.73
N HIS A 67 4.31 15.34 -3.89
CA HIS A 67 3.43 14.94 -4.98
C HIS A 67 2.55 16.11 -5.45
N ASN A 68 2.06 16.05 -6.69
CA ASN A 68 1.10 17.00 -7.23
C ASN A 68 -0.33 16.45 -7.37
N LEU A 69 -0.62 15.33 -6.68
CA LEU A 69 -1.93 14.69 -6.67
C LEU A 69 -2.99 15.52 -5.92
N THR A 70 -4.18 15.60 -6.51
CA THR A 70 -5.37 16.20 -5.89
C THR A 70 -6.23 15.15 -5.18
N GLU A 71 -7.18 15.59 -4.35
CA GLU A 71 -8.20 14.72 -3.76
C GLU A 71 -8.95 13.86 -4.79
N ARG A 72 -9.25 14.47 -5.94
CA ARG A 72 -9.89 13.78 -7.07
C ARG A 72 -8.98 12.69 -7.64
N ASP A 73 -7.68 12.90 -7.69
CA ASP A 73 -6.75 11.89 -8.19
C ASP A 73 -6.71 10.67 -7.26
N PHE A 74 -6.68 10.87 -5.93
CA PHE A 74 -6.77 9.75 -4.97
C PHE A 74 -8.08 8.97 -5.10
N GLU A 75 -9.20 9.67 -5.33
CA GLU A 75 -10.48 8.99 -5.59
C GLU A 75 -10.41 8.15 -6.88
N GLN A 76 -9.79 8.67 -7.95
CA GLN A 76 -9.60 7.92 -9.19
C GLN A 76 -8.69 6.70 -9.01
N LEU A 77 -7.61 6.82 -8.23
CA LEU A 77 -6.74 5.69 -7.89
C LEU A 77 -7.53 4.60 -7.15
N ALA A 78 -8.36 5.00 -6.18
CA ALA A 78 -9.21 4.07 -5.43
C ALA A 78 -10.26 3.36 -6.33
N ARG A 79 -10.81 4.05 -7.33
CA ARG A 79 -11.73 3.47 -8.32
C ARG A 79 -11.03 2.46 -9.23
N LYS A 80 -9.80 2.77 -9.68
CA LYS A 80 -9.00 1.88 -10.55
C LYS A 80 -8.50 0.62 -9.86
N THR A 81 -8.47 0.61 -8.53
CA THR A 81 -7.93 -0.48 -7.70
C THR A 81 -9.01 -1.29 -7.00
N GLU A 82 -10.20 -1.41 -7.61
CA GLU A 82 -11.21 -2.33 -7.11
C GLU A 82 -10.65 -3.77 -7.02
N GLY A 83 -10.90 -4.42 -5.89
CA GLY A 83 -10.38 -5.76 -5.59
C GLY A 83 -8.95 -5.80 -5.05
N PHE A 84 -8.24 -4.67 -4.98
CA PHE A 84 -6.91 -4.63 -4.40
C PHE A 84 -6.99 -4.83 -2.88
N SER A 85 -6.09 -5.65 -2.35
CA SER A 85 -5.83 -5.75 -0.92
C SER A 85 -5.00 -4.56 -0.43
N GLY A 86 -4.89 -4.42 0.89
CA GLY A 86 -4.00 -3.42 1.48
C GLY A 86 -2.53 -3.60 1.06
N SER A 87 -2.09 -4.85 0.95
CA SER A 87 -0.74 -5.19 0.46
C SER A 87 -0.54 -4.79 -0.99
N ASP A 88 -1.55 -4.97 -1.86
CA ASP A 88 -1.46 -4.58 -3.27
C ASP A 88 -1.27 -3.06 -3.41
N ILE A 89 -2.02 -2.27 -2.63
CA ILE A 89 -1.89 -0.81 -2.62
C ILE A 89 -0.51 -0.40 -2.09
N ALA A 90 -0.02 -1.01 -1.01
CA ALA A 90 1.31 -0.73 -0.48
C ALA A 90 2.41 -1.01 -1.51
N VAL A 91 2.33 -2.14 -2.21
CA VAL A 91 3.27 -2.48 -3.30
C VAL A 91 3.16 -1.50 -4.45
N CYS A 92 1.95 -1.10 -4.86
CA CYS A 92 1.74 -0.07 -5.86
C CYS A 92 2.44 1.24 -5.50
N VAL A 93 2.22 1.75 -4.28
CA VAL A 93 2.82 3.02 -3.86
C VAL A 93 4.33 2.91 -3.77
N ASN A 94 4.86 1.82 -3.19
CA ASN A 94 6.30 1.59 -3.12
C ASN A 94 6.97 1.62 -4.50
N GLU A 95 6.37 1.03 -5.53
CA GLU A 95 6.88 1.12 -6.89
C GLU A 95 6.85 2.54 -7.46
N VAL A 96 5.82 3.32 -7.14
CA VAL A 96 5.69 4.71 -7.58
C VAL A 96 6.72 5.61 -6.89
N LEU A 97 7.10 5.33 -5.64
CA LEU A 97 8.13 6.11 -4.91
C LEU A 97 9.49 6.11 -5.64
N PHE A 98 9.77 5.12 -6.48
CA PHE A 98 10.99 5.07 -7.29
C PHE A 98 10.89 5.81 -8.63
N GLU A 99 9.70 6.22 -9.08
CA GLU A 99 9.53 6.90 -10.37
C GLU A 99 10.27 8.26 -10.46
N PRO A 100 10.25 9.13 -9.43
CA PRO A 100 11.10 10.33 -9.42
C PRO A 100 12.58 10.06 -9.62
N VAL A 101 13.09 8.99 -8.99
CA VAL A 101 14.50 8.58 -9.10
C VAL A 101 14.80 8.13 -10.53
N ARG A 102 13.97 7.25 -11.10
CA ARG A 102 14.09 6.79 -12.49
C ARG A 102 14.07 7.96 -13.48
N LYS A 103 13.11 8.89 -13.33
CA LYS A 103 13.03 10.11 -14.15
C LYS A 103 14.28 10.98 -14.06
N THR A 104 14.87 11.10 -12.87
CA THR A 104 16.09 11.90 -12.65
C THR A 104 17.32 11.24 -13.29
N GLN A 105 17.40 9.90 -13.22
CA GLN A 105 18.48 9.13 -13.85
C GLN A 105 18.39 9.17 -15.38
N ASP A 106 17.18 9.07 -15.93
CA ASP A 106 16.94 9.05 -17.38
C ASP A 106 16.88 10.46 -18.01
N ALA A 107 16.95 11.52 -17.20
CA ALA A 107 16.85 12.90 -17.66
C ALA A 107 18.09 13.33 -18.45
N GLN A 108 17.83 13.97 -19.60
CA GLN A 108 18.86 14.57 -20.48
C GLN A 108 18.87 16.10 -20.42
N PHE A 109 17.90 16.69 -19.72
CA PHE A 109 17.76 18.13 -19.57
C PHE A 109 17.44 18.45 -18.11
N PHE A 110 18.08 19.48 -17.58
CA PHE A 110 17.81 20.00 -16.25
C PHE A 110 17.63 21.50 -16.31
N ILE A 111 16.80 22.02 -15.43
CA ILE A 111 16.68 23.44 -15.17
C ILE A 111 17.34 23.76 -13.84
N LYS A 112 18.06 24.88 -13.79
CA LYS A 112 18.65 25.40 -12.57
C LYS A 112 17.67 26.38 -11.93
N ASP A 113 17.09 26.00 -10.79
CA ASP A 113 16.30 26.89 -9.96
C ASP A 113 17.12 27.32 -8.74
N SER A 114 17.57 28.58 -8.76
CA SER A 114 18.47 29.17 -7.77
C SER A 114 19.76 28.37 -7.59
N ASP A 115 19.80 27.40 -6.68
CA ASP A 115 20.94 26.51 -6.41
C ASP A 115 20.60 25.02 -6.57
N THR A 116 19.45 24.69 -7.14
CA THR A 116 18.94 23.32 -7.27
C THR A 116 18.76 22.94 -8.73
N TRP A 117 18.98 21.67 -9.06
CA TRP A 117 18.83 21.13 -10.40
C TRP A 117 17.63 20.18 -10.43
N ILE A 118 16.65 20.50 -11.27
CA ILE A 118 15.42 19.73 -11.40
C ILE A 118 15.36 19.18 -12.84
N PRO A 119 15.10 17.87 -13.03
CA PRO A 119 14.98 17.32 -14.37
C PRO A 119 13.78 17.92 -15.10
N CYS A 120 13.97 18.29 -16.36
CA CYS A 120 12.97 18.99 -17.16
C CYS A 120 12.85 18.43 -18.59
N GLY A 121 11.82 18.88 -19.31
CA GLY A 121 11.67 18.57 -20.73
C GLY A 121 12.51 19.49 -21.63
N PRO A 122 12.79 19.10 -22.89
CA PRO A 122 13.65 19.87 -23.80
C PRO A 122 13.06 21.21 -24.25
N ARG A 123 11.74 21.42 -24.06
CA ARG A 123 11.01 22.62 -24.51
C ARG A 123 10.79 23.64 -23.40
N GLN A 124 11.28 23.40 -22.18
CA GLN A 124 11.12 24.36 -21.11
C GLN A 124 12.14 25.52 -21.24
N PRO A 125 11.73 26.78 -21.02
CA PRO A 125 12.66 27.91 -20.97
C PRO A 125 13.73 27.68 -19.89
N GLY A 126 15.01 27.82 -20.26
CA GLY A 126 16.12 27.59 -19.33
C GLY A 126 16.54 26.12 -19.17
N ALA A 127 16.01 25.21 -20.00
CA ALA A 127 16.48 23.83 -20.05
C ALA A 127 17.94 23.77 -20.54
N ILE A 128 18.81 23.21 -19.70
CA ILE A 128 20.22 22.96 -20.00
C ILE A 128 20.36 21.48 -20.30
N GLN A 129 20.97 21.15 -21.44
CA GLN A 129 21.26 19.77 -21.80
C GLN A 129 22.42 19.25 -20.93
N THR A 130 22.10 18.39 -19.98
CA THR A 130 23.06 17.72 -19.09
C THR A 130 22.39 16.50 -18.46
N ASN A 131 23.18 15.60 -17.86
CA ASN A 131 22.67 14.41 -17.18
C ASN A 131 23.12 14.36 -15.72
N MET A 132 22.54 13.43 -14.95
CA MET A 132 22.84 13.26 -13.53
C MET A 132 24.34 12.98 -13.26
N GLN A 133 25.02 12.26 -14.15
CA GLN A 133 26.42 11.86 -13.98
C GLN A 133 27.37 13.04 -14.17
N GLU A 134 27.11 13.89 -15.16
CA GLU A 134 27.85 15.14 -15.39
C GLU A 134 27.69 16.11 -14.23
N LEU A 135 26.46 16.30 -13.76
CA LEU A 135 26.19 17.12 -12.58
C LEU A 135 26.90 16.55 -11.33
N ALA A 136 26.92 15.23 -11.18
CA ALA A 136 27.64 14.58 -10.10
C ALA A 136 29.17 14.77 -10.20
N ALA A 137 29.74 14.67 -11.41
CA ALA A 137 31.17 14.89 -11.64
C ALA A 137 31.61 16.33 -11.33
N GLN A 138 30.69 17.29 -11.45
CA GLN A 138 30.89 18.69 -11.07
C GLN A 138 30.68 18.96 -9.56
N GLY A 139 30.42 17.92 -8.76
CA GLY A 139 30.14 18.05 -7.33
C GLY A 139 28.74 18.60 -7.01
N LEU A 140 27.83 18.58 -7.98
CA LEU A 140 26.46 19.12 -7.84
C LEU A 140 25.42 18.03 -7.52
N ALA A 141 25.85 16.79 -7.22
CA ALA A 141 24.95 15.66 -6.95
C ALA A 141 23.95 15.94 -5.82
N SER A 142 24.40 16.58 -4.73
CA SER A 142 23.55 16.93 -3.58
C SER A 142 22.54 18.04 -3.87
N LYS A 143 22.70 18.74 -4.99
CA LYS A 143 21.82 19.81 -5.45
C LYS A 143 20.78 19.33 -6.46
N ILE A 144 20.75 18.04 -6.77
CA ILE A 144 19.74 17.47 -7.66
C ILE A 144 18.49 17.15 -6.84
N LEU A 145 17.36 17.73 -7.25
CA LEU A 145 16.07 17.48 -6.63
C LEU A 145 15.17 16.69 -7.59
N PRO A 146 14.74 15.47 -7.22
CA PRO A 146 13.81 14.70 -8.04
C PRO A 146 12.45 15.43 -8.20
N PRO A 147 11.76 15.22 -9.32
CA PRO A 147 10.45 15.83 -9.55
C PRO A 147 9.42 15.20 -8.60
N PRO A 148 8.38 15.94 -8.18
CA PRO A 148 7.33 15.38 -7.36
C PRO A 148 6.59 14.26 -8.09
N ILE A 149 6.06 13.31 -7.33
CA ILE A 149 5.24 12.22 -7.87
C ILE A 149 3.98 12.79 -8.51
N SER A 150 3.65 12.28 -9.70
CA SER A 150 2.45 12.67 -10.42
C SER A 150 1.53 11.51 -10.72
N ARG A 151 0.31 11.83 -11.13
CA ARG A 151 -0.70 10.83 -11.52
C ARG A 151 -0.20 9.89 -12.63
N THR A 152 0.61 10.38 -13.56
CA THR A 152 1.16 9.56 -14.66
C THR A 152 2.03 8.42 -14.15
N ASP A 153 2.67 8.60 -12.99
CA ASP A 153 3.54 7.60 -12.36
C ASP A 153 2.71 6.43 -11.84
N PHE A 154 1.58 6.76 -11.19
CA PHE A 154 0.59 5.77 -10.79
C PHE A 154 -0.03 5.06 -12.00
N ASP A 155 -0.40 5.80 -13.05
CA ASP A 155 -0.98 5.18 -14.25
C ASP A 155 0.00 4.18 -14.90
N LYS A 156 1.30 4.50 -14.92
CA LYS A 156 2.36 3.60 -15.43
C LYS A 156 2.52 2.34 -14.58
N VAL A 157 2.51 2.47 -13.26
CA VAL A 157 2.66 1.34 -12.33
C VAL A 157 1.41 0.45 -12.34
N LEU A 158 0.23 1.06 -12.25
CA LEU A 158 -1.06 0.35 -12.24
C LEU A 158 -1.32 -0.42 -13.54
N ALA A 159 -0.81 0.05 -14.69
CA ALA A 159 -0.93 -0.68 -15.96
C ALA A 159 -0.31 -2.09 -15.92
N LYS A 160 0.62 -2.36 -14.99
CA LYS A 160 1.33 -3.64 -14.87
C LYS A 160 0.84 -4.50 -13.71
N GLN A 161 0.06 -3.92 -12.80
CA GLN A 161 -0.36 -4.60 -11.57
C GLN A 161 -1.75 -5.23 -11.70
N LYS A 162 -1.94 -6.35 -11.00
CA LYS A 162 -3.22 -7.06 -10.90
C LYS A 162 -3.52 -7.34 -9.42
N PRO A 163 -4.79 -7.40 -9.02
CA PRO A 163 -5.16 -7.80 -7.66
C PRO A 163 -4.60 -9.19 -7.32
N THR A 164 -4.07 -9.36 -6.11
CA THR A 164 -3.57 -10.67 -5.67
C THR A 164 -4.68 -11.59 -5.15
N VAL A 165 -5.82 -11.02 -4.75
CA VAL A 165 -6.98 -11.77 -4.25
C VAL A 165 -7.97 -11.99 -5.39
N SER A 166 -8.30 -13.26 -5.67
CA SER A 166 -9.27 -13.60 -6.72
C SER A 166 -10.70 -13.57 -6.20
N LYS A 167 -11.68 -13.49 -7.12
CA LYS A 167 -13.11 -13.62 -6.77
C LYS A 167 -13.43 -14.98 -6.13
N GLY A 168 -12.79 -16.06 -6.60
CA GLY A 168 -12.98 -17.39 -6.03
C GLY A 168 -12.52 -17.48 -4.57
N ASP A 169 -11.42 -16.81 -4.22
CA ASP A 169 -10.95 -16.74 -2.83
C ASP A 169 -11.99 -16.04 -1.94
N LEU A 170 -12.57 -14.93 -2.44
CA LEU A 170 -13.61 -14.19 -1.72
C LEU A 170 -14.87 -15.02 -1.49
N GLU A 171 -15.34 -15.73 -2.50
CA GLU A 171 -16.52 -16.61 -2.39
C GLU A 171 -16.32 -17.71 -1.35
N VAL A 172 -15.13 -18.32 -1.31
CA VAL A 172 -14.77 -19.31 -0.29
C VAL A 172 -14.84 -18.70 1.12
N HIS A 173 -14.29 -17.50 1.28
CA HIS A 173 -14.31 -16.78 2.56
C HIS A 173 -15.73 -16.36 2.99
N GLU A 174 -16.54 -15.87 2.07
CA GLU A 174 -17.93 -15.49 2.33
C GLU A 174 -18.76 -16.69 2.74
N ARG A 175 -18.64 -17.82 2.02
CA ARG A 175 -19.33 -19.07 2.36
C ARG A 175 -18.94 -19.56 3.75
N PHE A 176 -17.63 -19.60 4.05
CA PHE A 176 -17.16 -20.00 5.37
C PHE A 176 -17.69 -19.07 6.48
N THR A 177 -17.76 -17.76 6.20
CA THR A 177 -18.25 -16.77 7.15
C THR A 177 -19.76 -16.90 7.38
N LYS A 178 -20.56 -17.21 6.35
CA LYS A 178 -21.99 -17.50 6.50
C LYS A 178 -22.26 -18.75 7.31
N GLU A 179 -21.40 -19.77 7.21
CA GLU A 179 -21.59 -21.05 7.89
C GLU A 179 -21.05 -21.08 9.33
N PHE A 180 -19.92 -20.39 9.59
CA PHE A 180 -19.19 -20.48 10.86
C PHE A 180 -18.83 -19.13 11.49
N GLY A 181 -19.21 -18.01 10.87
CA GLY A 181 -19.02 -16.68 11.43
C GLY A 181 -19.89 -16.48 12.66
N GLU A 182 -19.36 -15.76 13.64
CA GLU A 182 -20.24 -15.12 14.62
C GLU A 182 -20.70 -13.81 13.99
N GLU A 183 -22.01 -13.64 13.77
CA GLU A 183 -22.56 -12.28 13.73
C GLU A 183 -22.10 -11.56 15.00
N GLY A 184 -21.66 -10.31 14.83
CA GLY A 184 -21.11 -9.49 15.91
C GLY A 184 -21.98 -9.52 17.17
#